data_AF-A0A9E0VQQ1-F1
#
_entry.id   AF-A0A9E0VQQ1-F1
#
_cell.length_a   1.000
_cell.length_b   1.000
_cell.length_c   1.000
_cell.angle_alpha   90.00
_cell.angle_beta   90.00
_cell.angle_gamma   90.00
#
_symmetry.space_group_name_H-M   'P 1'
#
loop_
_entity.id
_entity.type
_entity.pdbx_description
1 polymer ?
#
loop_
_entity_poly.entity_id
_entity_poly.type
_entity_poly.pdbx_seq_one_letter_code
_entity_poly.pdbx_strand_id
1 'polypeptide(L)' 'MNTEQNDKTPKEKNPDFHGAALIDDDGNEIPITEGMVQEACSGLDEEAGITNDEKPSPSK' A
#
# COMPACT_ATOMS: atom_id res chain seq x y z
N MET A 1 15.05 -47.28 -19.59
CA MET A 1 13.63 -47.19 -19.22
C MET A 1 13.39 -45.81 -18.65
N ASN A 2 12.43 -45.08 -19.23
CA ASN A 2 12.03 -43.75 -18.79
C ASN A 2 11.44 -43.79 -17.37
N THR A 3 11.70 -42.76 -16.58
CA THR A 3 10.67 -42.28 -15.67
C THR A 3 10.80 -40.77 -15.56
N GLU A 4 10.00 -40.08 -16.38
CA GLU A 4 9.71 -38.67 -16.24
C GLU A 4 9.02 -38.49 -14.88
N GLN A 5 9.73 -37.89 -13.92
CA GLN A 5 9.13 -37.44 -12.67
C GLN A 5 8.29 -36.20 -12.99
N ASN A 6 7.00 -36.44 -13.20
CA ASN A 6 5.99 -35.40 -13.31
C ASN A 6 5.71 -34.89 -11.88
N ASP A 7 6.53 -33.94 -11.42
CA ASP A 7 6.29 -33.15 -10.22
C ASP A 7 5.03 -32.29 -10.42
N LYS A 8 3.86 -32.91 -10.28
CA LYS A 8 2.62 -32.21 -9.95
C LYS A 8 2.60 -31.95 -8.46
N THR A 9 3.46 -31.05 -7.99
CA THR A 9 3.20 -30.38 -6.73
C THR A 9 1.90 -29.59 -6.92
N PRO A 10 0.90 -29.74 -6.04
CA PRO A 10 -0.18 -28.77 -5.97
C PRO A 10 0.53 -27.43 -5.82
N LYS A 11 0.27 -26.49 -6.73
CA LYS A 11 0.59 -25.08 -6.46
C LYS A 11 -0.25 -24.73 -5.25
N GLU A 12 0.32 -24.96 -4.06
CA GLU A 12 -0.17 -24.32 -2.85
C GLU A 12 -0.27 -22.86 -3.25
N LYS A 13 -1.51 -22.37 -3.26
CA LYS A 13 -1.76 -20.95 -3.35
C LYS A 13 -1.14 -20.39 -2.09
N ASN A 14 0.17 -20.17 -2.12
CA ASN A 14 0.83 -19.33 -1.15
C ASN A 14 -0.02 -18.07 -1.14
N PRO A 15 -0.65 -17.72 0.00
CA PRO A 15 -1.33 -16.45 0.08
C PRO A 15 -0.32 -15.41 -0.37
N ASP A 16 -0.71 -14.61 -1.36
CA ASP A 16 0.15 -13.60 -1.97
C ASP A 16 0.35 -12.48 -0.95
N PHE A 17 1.20 -12.76 0.05
CA PHE A 17 1.41 -11.95 1.22
C PHE A 17 2.35 -10.81 0.82
N HIS A 18 1.79 -9.62 0.62
CA HIS A 18 2.56 -8.48 0.10
C HIS A 18 3.34 -7.72 1.18
N GLY A 19 3.36 -8.17 2.44
CA GLY A 19 4.23 -7.64 3.52
C GLY A 19 3.93 -6.21 4.00
N ALA A 20 3.29 -5.39 3.17
CA ALA A 20 2.89 -4.02 3.41
C ALA A 20 1.39 -3.85 3.10
N ALA A 21 0.54 -4.62 3.77
CA ALA A 21 -0.91 -4.53 3.71
C ALA A 21 -1.48 -4.14 5.08
N LEU A 22 -2.59 -3.40 5.09
CA LEU A 22 -3.41 -3.23 6.28
C LEU A 22 -4.21 -4.50 6.53
N ILE A 23 -4.39 -4.87 7.80
CA ILE A 23 -5.22 -6.02 8.19
C ILE A 23 -6.55 -5.48 8.72
N ASP A 24 -7.67 -5.94 8.17
CA ASP A 24 -9.00 -5.59 8.67
C ASP A 24 -9.43 -6.48 9.85
N ASP A 25 -10.58 -6.15 10.46
CA ASP A 25 -11.10 -6.87 11.63
C ASP A 25 -11.47 -8.35 11.33
N ASP A 26 -11.75 -8.66 10.07
CA ASP A 26 -12.01 -10.02 9.59
C ASP A 26 -10.71 -10.79 9.25
N GLY A 27 -9.56 -10.14 9.36
CA GLY A 27 -8.24 -10.70 9.11
C GLY A 27 -7.82 -10.71 7.64
N ASN A 28 -8.50 -9.96 6.77
CA ASN A 28 -8.12 -9.84 5.36
C ASN A 28 -7.03 -8.79 5.17
N GLU A 29 -6.15 -9.05 4.20
CA GLU A 29 -5.13 -8.10 3.76
C GLU A 29 -5.67 -7.12 2.72
N ILE A 30 -5.54 -5.83 3.03
CA ILE A 30 -5.80 -4.72 2.15
C ILE A 30 -4.44 -4.13 1.71
N PRO A 31 -4.03 -4.27 0.44
CA PRO A 31 -2.76 -3.70 -0.03
C PRO A 31 -2.68 -2.21 0.24
N ILE A 32 -1.55 -1.74 0.79
CA ILE A 32 -1.31 -0.30 0.93
C ILE A 32 -1.09 0.28 -0.47
N THR A 33 -1.93 1.24 -0.84
CA THR A 33 -1.84 1.93 -2.13
C THR A 33 -1.25 3.32 -1.96
N GLU A 34 -0.69 3.86 -3.04
CA GLU A 34 -0.18 5.24 -3.07
C GLU A 34 -1.25 6.28 -2.68
N GLY A 35 -2.52 6.06 -3.04
CA GLY A 35 -3.62 6.94 -2.66
C GLY A 35 -3.80 7.03 -1.14
N MET A 36 -3.68 5.89 -0.45
CA MET A 36 -3.76 5.84 1.02
C MET A 36 -2.59 6.59 1.68
N VAL A 37 -1.40 6.53 1.08
CA VAL A 37 -0.23 7.28 1.55
C VAL A 37 -0.46 8.79 1.36
N GLN A 38 -0.96 9.21 0.20
CA GLN A 38 -1.26 10.62 -0.09
C GLN A 38 -2.34 11.19 0.84
N GLU A 39 -3.41 10.45 1.10
CA GLU A 39 -4.46 10.86 2.04
C GLU A 39 -3.90 11.04 3.45
N ALA A 40 -3.10 10.07 3.93
CA ALA A 40 -2.45 10.15 5.23
C ALA A 40 -1.52 11.37 5.33
N CYS A 41 -0.69 11.62 4.31
CA CYS A 41 0.21 12.78 4.28
C CYS A 41 -0.54 14.11 4.18
N SER A 42 -1.64 14.17 3.42
CA SER A 42 -2.44 15.40 3.26
C SER A 42 -3.16 15.78 4.56
N GLY A 43 -3.67 14.79 5.31
CA GLY A 43 -4.32 15.04 6.60
C GLY A 43 -3.36 15.53 7.69
N LEU A 44 -2.08 15.14 7.61
CA LEU A 44 -1.05 15.61 8.52
C LEU A 44 -0.74 17.10 8.34
N ASP A 45 -0.88 17.65 7.13
CA ASP A 45 -0.66 19.08 6.89
C ASP A 45 -1.74 19.95 7.59
N GLU A 46 -2.98 19.45 7.62
CA GLU A 46 -4.11 20.12 8.29
C GLU A 46 -4.01 20.02 9.83
N GLU A 47 -3.57 18.89 10.36
CA GLU A 47 -3.42 18.66 11.82
C GLU A 47 -2.17 19.34 12.39
N ALA A 48 -1.07 19.40 11.62
CA ALA A 48 0.20 19.97 12.07
C ALA A 48 0.33 21.49 11.85
N GLY A 49 -0.69 22.15 11.28
CA GLY A 49 -0.72 23.60 11.10
C GLY A 49 0.36 24.14 10.15
N ILE A 50 0.89 23.29 9.27
CA ILE A 50 1.82 23.68 8.20
C ILE A 50 0.99 24.14 7.00
N THR A 51 0.43 25.35 7.09
CA THR A 51 -0.09 26.00 5.88
C THR A 51 1.10 26.50 5.07
N ASN A 52 1.35 25.84 3.94
CA ASN A 52 2.22 26.39 2.90
C ASN A 52 1.48 27.54 2.19
N ASP A 53 1.16 28.61 2.93
CA ASP A 53 0.68 29.88 2.39
C ASP A 53 1.86 30.64 1.76
N GLU A 54 2.48 30.08 0.72
CA GLU A 54 3.18 30.90 -0.25
C GLU A 54 2.11 31.52 -1.17
N LYS A 55 1.45 32.57 -0.68
CA LYS A 55 0.83 33.53 -1.59
C LYS A 55 1.98 34.24 -2.33
N PRO A 56 2.06 34.18 -3.67
CA PRO A 56 2.92 35.11 -4.39
C PRO A 56 2.34 36.50 -4.14
N SER A 57 3.01 37.27 -3.28
CA SER A 57 2.68 38.67 -3.06
C SER A 57 2.89 39.42 -4.39
N PRO A 58 1.86 40.06 -4.97
CA PRO A 58 2.11 40.96 -6.09
C PRO A 58 2.80 42.20 -5.51
N SER A 59 4.13 42.27 -5.67
CA SER A 59 4.87 43.51 -5.42
C SER A 59 4.38 44.58 -6.37
N LYS A 60 3.93 45.69 -5.77
CA LYS A 60 3.42 46.89 -6.43
C LYS A 60 4.55 47.80 -6.89
#